data_AF-A0A6G3ZXN8-F1
#
_entry.id   AF-A0A6G3ZXN8-F1
#
_cell.length_a   1.000
_cell.length_b   1.000
_cell.length_c   1.000
_cell.angle_alpha   90.00
_cell.angle_beta   90.00
_cell.angle_gamma   90.00
#
_symmetry.space_group_name_H-M   'P 1'
#
loop_
_entity.id
_entity.type
_entity.pdbx_description
1 polymer ?
#
loop_
_entity_poly.entity_id
_entity_poly.type
_entity_poly.pdbx_seq_one_letter_code
_entity_poly.pdbx_strand_id
1 'polypeptide(L)' 'MRIQIQLSVAGQSVKQDVLEIAEQKLGELTDEEIESAIEIKIRTWVDQMIQVEWEVVDSD' A
#
# COMPACT_ATOMS: atom_id res chain seq x y z
N MET A 1 -10.90 11.61 -3.23
CA MET A 1 -10.71 10.92 -1.92
C MET A 1 -9.22 10.77 -1.58
N ARG A 2 -8.85 10.96 -0.30
CA ARG A 2 -7.47 10.80 0.20
C ARG A 2 -7.43 9.70 1.26
N ILE A 3 -6.42 8.84 1.20
CA ILE A 3 -6.25 7.69 2.08
C ILE A 3 -4.88 7.77 2.71
N GLN A 4 -4.84 7.89 4.03
CA GLN A 4 -3.58 7.83 4.75
C GLN A 4 -3.21 6.36 4.97
N ILE A 5 -1.97 6.03 4.67
CA ILE A 5 -1.41 4.69 4.85
C ILE A 5 -0.15 4.76 5.70
N GLN A 6 0.06 3.72 6.50
CA GLN A 6 1.23 3.57 7.35
C GLN A 6 1.81 2.16 7.17
N LEU A 7 3.06 2.09 6.73
CA LEU A 7 3.83 0.84 6.73
C LEU A 7 4.58 0.71 8.04
N SER A 8 4.49 -0.47 8.64
CA SER A 8 5.23 -0.82 9.85
C SER A 8 5.99 -2.12 9.63
N VAL A 9 7.24 -2.17 10.08
CA VAL A 9 8.10 -3.36 10.06
C VAL A 9 8.51 -3.65 11.51
N ALA A 10 8.33 -4.89 11.96
CA ALA A 10 8.55 -5.30 13.35
C ALA A 10 7.82 -4.40 14.39
N GLY A 11 6.61 -3.95 14.07
CA GLY A 11 5.80 -3.08 14.93
C GLY A 11 6.24 -1.62 14.98
N GLN A 12 7.31 -1.23 14.28
CA GLN A 12 7.74 0.15 14.17
C GLN A 12 7.24 0.76 12.87
N SER A 13 6.64 1.96 12.94
CA SER A 13 6.26 2.70 11.74
C SER A 13 7.52 3.17 11.02
N VAL A 14 7.69 2.72 9.78
CA VAL A 14 8.86 3.05 8.96
C VAL A 14 8.52 4.02 7.83
N LYS A 15 7.24 4.11 7.44
CA LYS A 15 6.78 5.04 6.40
C LYS A 15 5.31 5.40 6.58
N GLN A 16 5.00 6.66 6.30
CA GLN A 16 3.64 7.17 6.14
C GLN A 16 3.50 7.81 4.76
N ASP A 17 2.33 7.68 4.15
CA ASP A 17 2.04 8.28 2.85
C ASP A 17 0.55 8.59 2.72
N VAL A 18 0.19 9.40 1.73
CA VAL A 18 -1.20 9.72 1.41
C VAL A 18 -1.46 9.36 -0.05
N LEU A 19 -2.30 8.35 -0.26
CA LEU A 19 -2.77 7.98 -1.59
C LEU A 19 -3.97 8.83 -1.97
N GLU A 20 -3.92 9.42 -3.15
CA GLU A 20 -5.05 10.14 -3.73
C GLU A 20 -5.76 9.28 -4.79
N ILE A 21 -7.08 9.19 -4.65
CA ILE A 21 -7.98 8.58 -5.63
C ILE A 21 -8.85 9.69 -6.21
N ALA A 22 -8.72 9.90 -7.52
CA ALA A 22 -9.46 10.91 -8.26
C ALA A 22 -10.97 10.61 -8.24
N GLU A 23 -11.77 11.58 -7.81
CA GLU A 23 -13.22 11.42 -7.57
C GLU A 23 -14.03 11.10 -8.84
N GLN A 24 -13.53 11.54 -10.00
CA GLN A 24 -14.09 11.20 -11.30
C GLN A 24 -14.14 9.68 -11.58
N LYS A 25 -13.40 8.86 -10.84
CA LYS A 25 -13.46 7.40 -10.93
C LYS A 25 -14.41 6.74 -9.91
N LEU A 26 -14.99 7.52 -9.01
CA LEU A 26 -15.80 7.02 -7.88
C LEU A 26 -17.30 7.24 -8.06
N GLY A 27 -17.71 8.20 -8.89
CA GLY A 27 -19.10 8.66 -8.96
C GLY A 27 -20.16 7.63 -9.42
N GLU A 28 -19.73 6.51 -9.99
CA GLU A 28 -20.61 5.42 -10.44
C GLU A 28 -20.33 4.09 -9.73
N LEU A 29 -19.34 4.05 -8.83
CA LEU A 29 -18.94 2.84 -8.15
C LEU A 29 -19.81 2.61 -6.90
N THR A 30 -20.20 1.36 -6.70
CA THR A 30 -20.73 0.88 -5.44
C THR A 30 -19.66 0.91 -4.35
N ASP A 31 -20.07 0.88 -3.09
CA ASP A 31 -19.14 0.88 -1.95
C ASP A 31 -18.14 -0.31 -2.04
N GLU A 32 -18.60 -1.49 -2.46
CA GLU A 32 -17.74 -2.68 -2.65
C GLU A 32 -16.67 -2.47 -3.74
N GLU A 33 -17.03 -1.79 -4.83
CA GLU A 33 -16.09 -1.45 -5.91
C GLU A 33 -15.09 -0.37 -5.47
N ILE A 34 -15.53 0.57 -4.64
CA ILE A 34 -14.66 1.58 -4.04
C ILE A 34 -13.65 0.88 -3.11
N GLU A 35 -14.09 -0.01 -2.23
CA GLU A 35 -13.20 -0.80 -1.36
C GLU A 35 -12.19 -1.61 -2.16
N SER A 36 -12.63 -2.29 -3.21
CA SER A 36 -11.76 -3.06 -4.11
C SER A 36 -10.71 -2.17 -4.79
N ALA A 37 -11.11 -0.98 -5.25
CA ALA A 37 -10.20 -0.03 -5.87
C ALA A 37 -9.15 0.50 -4.87
N ILE A 38 -9.55 0.73 -3.62
CA ILE A 38 -8.64 1.10 -2.52
C ILE A 38 -7.62 0.00 -2.28
N GLU A 39 -8.07 -1.26 -2.16
CA GLU A 39 -7.20 -2.40 -1.90
C GLU A 39 -6.13 -2.55 -3.00
N ILE A 40 -6.53 -2.47 -4.26
CA ILE A 40 -5.61 -2.53 -5.41
C ILE A 40 -4.58 -1.39 -5.34
N LYS A 41 -5.01 -0.16 -5.00
CA LYS A 41 -4.13 1.01 -4.86
C LYS A 41 -3.10 0.81 -3.74
N ILE A 42 -3.53 0.29 -2.59
CA ILE A 42 -2.65 0.04 -1.44
C ILE A 42 -1.65 -1.07 -1.80
N ARG A 43 -2.10 -2.18 -2.39
CA ARG A 43 -1.21 -3.28 -2.79
C ARG A 43 -0.16 -2.81 -3.80
N THR A 44 -0.58 -2.05 -4.82
CA THR A 44 0.34 -1.45 -5.80
C THR A 44 1.39 -0.56 -5.13
N TRP A 45 0.98 0.25 -4.13
CA TRP A 45 1.91 1.07 -3.38
C TRP A 45 2.88 0.24 -2.56
N VAL A 46 2.43 -0.83 -1.90
CA VAL A 46 3.30 -1.74 -1.13
C VAL A 46 4.34 -2.37 -2.04
N ASP A 47 3.92 -2.89 -3.19
CA ASP A 47 4.79 -3.55 -4.17
C ASP A 47 5.88 -2.60 -4.72
N GLN A 48 5.61 -1.30 -4.78
CA GLN A 48 6.59 -0.28 -5.19
C GLN A 48 7.56 0.13 -4.08
N MET A 49 7.19 -0.09 -2.82
CA MET A 49 7.93 0.44 -1.66
C MET A 49 8.79 -0.61 -0.97
N ILE A 50 8.41 -1.89 -1.05
CA ILE A 50 9.07 -2.97 -0.32
C ILE A 50 9.82 -3.86 -1.29
N GLN A 51 11.15 -3.89 -1.14
CA GLN A 51 12.03 -4.89 -1.73
C GLN A 51 12.74 -5.62 -0.59
N VAL A 52 12.75 -6.94 -0.65
CA VAL A 52 13.45 -7.79 0.32
C VAL A 52 14.57 -8.51 -0.41
N GLU A 53 15.80 -8.29 0.06
CA GLU A 53 17.00 -8.98 -0.43
C GLU A 53 17.54 -9.86 0.68
N TRP A 54 18.11 -11.01 0.32
CA TRP A 54 18.77 -11.90 1.27
C TRP A 54 19.99 -12.54 0.64
N GLU A 55 20.96 -12.86 1.49
CA GLU A 55 22.12 -13.69 1.14
C GLU A 55 22.26 -14.81 2.18
N VAL A 56 22.83 -15.94 1.76
CA VAL A 56 23.18 -17.03 2.69
C VAL A 56 24.52 -16.68 3.31
N VAL A 57 24.54 -16.57 4.64
CA VAL A 57 25.78 -16.35 5.39
C VAL A 57 26.29 -17.73 5.81
N ASP A 58 27.33 -18.23 5.15
CA ASP A 58 27.97 -19.49 5.54
C ASP A 58 28.54 -19.37 6.96
N SER A 59 28.45 -20.48 7.70
CA SER A 59 29.04 -20.61 9.04
C SER A 59 30.33 -21.41 8.88
N ASP A 60 31.50 -20.77 9.04
CA ASP A 60 32.77 -21.49 9.22
C ASP A 60 32.76 -22.34 10.51
#